data_AF-A0A6H5G9G6-F1
#
_entry.id   AF-A0A6H5G9G6-F1
#
_cell.length_a   1.000
_cell.length_b   1.000
_cell.length_c   1.000
_cell.angle_alpha   90.00
_cell.angle_beta   90.00
_cell.angle_gamma   90.00
#
_symmetry.space_group_name_H-M   'P 1'
#
loop_
_entity.id
_entity.type
_entity.pdbx_description
1 polymer ?
#
loop_
_entity_poly.entity_id
_entity_poly.type
_entity_poly.pdbx_seq_one_letter_code
_entity_poly.pdbx_strand_id
1 'polypeptide(L)'
;MSSDEESVFESIHDTRELLLTKDFVDELTSKINYELTCLNREFGFDPFSRLIPLIVDALASLVDCCEYLQELTESRNVLAKDLRCLEKQFDKEKEYRRLCEFNLLQIEYENEEERRRLNKIVHEQDQLIRTLKCKLKKISDEGDDLEENVFLEDFQKHDSLLRENDALLKERSQLLERIAQLESEGRPDKSSIIDRKCRNCECGNQLAEVASSRALAGRNGTWGRGGWLVICDRT
;
A
#
# COMPACT_ATOMS: atom_id res chain seq x y z
N MET A 1 7.09 -20.22 38.00
CA MET A 1 6.54 -20.38 39.36
C MET A 1 5.16 -21.02 39.23
N SER A 2 4.86 -21.89 40.18
CA SER A 2 3.71 -22.80 40.29
C SER A 2 3.78 -24.07 39.43
N SER A 3 4.51 -25.06 39.97
CA SER A 3 4.50 -26.47 39.57
C SER A 3 4.18 -27.34 40.79
N ASP A 4 3.33 -26.83 41.69
CA ASP A 4 2.99 -27.46 42.98
C ASP A 4 1.48 -27.67 43.13
N GLU A 5 0.76 -27.91 42.03
CA GLU A 5 -0.56 -28.55 42.07
C GLU A 5 -0.41 -30.03 41.67
N GLU A 6 0.50 -30.68 42.38
CA GLU A 6 0.65 -32.13 42.39
C GLU A 6 -0.65 -32.70 42.99
N SER A 7 -1.59 -33.02 42.09
CA SER A 7 -2.48 -34.16 42.19
C SER A 7 -3.18 -34.37 43.55
N VAL A 8 -4.00 -33.40 43.95
CA VAL A 8 -5.00 -33.59 45.02
C VAL A 8 -5.95 -34.77 44.69
N PHE A 9 -6.02 -35.17 43.42
CA PHE A 9 -6.82 -36.29 42.94
C PHE A 9 -6.12 -37.67 43.01
N GLU A 10 -4.78 -37.79 42.98
CA GLU A 10 -4.14 -39.11 43.14
C GLU A 10 -4.19 -39.60 44.60
N SER A 11 -4.15 -38.71 45.59
CA SER A 11 -4.13 -39.10 47.00
C SER A 11 -5.41 -39.78 47.52
N ILE A 12 -6.55 -39.64 46.83
CA ILE A 12 -7.82 -40.24 47.25
C ILE A 12 -7.98 -41.66 46.68
N HIS A 13 -7.14 -42.07 45.71
CA HIS A 13 -7.33 -43.32 44.96
C HIS A 13 -6.89 -44.60 45.67
N ASP A 14 -6.00 -44.54 46.68
CA ASP A 14 -5.31 -45.73 47.17
C ASP A 14 -5.95 -46.46 48.36
N THR A 15 -6.88 -45.85 49.10
CA THR A 15 -7.30 -46.41 50.41
C THR A 15 -8.60 -47.21 50.40
N ARG A 16 -9.31 -47.27 49.27
CA ARG A 16 -10.57 -48.04 49.13
C ARG A 16 -10.75 -48.59 47.73
N GLU A 17 -9.73 -49.21 47.15
CA GLU A 17 -10.01 -50.23 46.14
C GLU A 17 -10.97 -51.24 46.77
N LEU A 18 -12.21 -51.21 46.28
CA LEU A 18 -13.33 -51.96 46.80
C LEU A 18 -13.00 -53.45 46.67
N LEU A 19 -12.60 -54.07 47.78
CA LEU A 19 -12.36 -55.50 47.94
C LEU A 19 -13.63 -56.36 47.69
N LEU A 20 -14.77 -55.75 47.37
CA LEU A 20 -15.95 -56.47 46.91
C LEU A 20 -15.80 -56.82 45.43
N THR A 21 -15.18 -57.96 45.18
CA THR A 21 -15.15 -58.61 43.87
C THR A 21 -16.14 -59.76 43.83
N LYS A 22 -16.51 -60.20 42.63
CA LYS A 22 -17.35 -61.39 42.44
C LYS A 22 -16.71 -62.64 43.08
N ASP A 23 -15.38 -62.77 42.96
CA ASP A 23 -14.61 -63.86 43.55
C ASP A 23 -14.77 -63.94 45.08
N PHE A 24 -14.84 -62.79 45.76
CA PHE A 24 -15.09 -62.74 47.20
C PHE A 24 -16.49 -63.28 47.55
N VAL A 25 -17.51 -62.95 46.74
CA VAL A 25 -18.87 -63.43 46.95
C VAL A 25 -18.97 -64.94 46.67
N ASP A 26 -18.24 -65.45 45.69
CA ASP A 26 -18.18 -66.88 45.38
C ASP A 26 -17.50 -67.68 46.51
N GLU A 27 -16.40 -67.16 47.08
CA GLU A 27 -15.74 -67.76 48.24
C GLU A 27 -16.64 -67.72 49.49
N LEU A 28 -17.30 -66.59 49.73
CA LEU A 28 -18.25 -66.44 50.83
C LEU A 28 -19.43 -67.42 50.68
N THR A 29 -19.99 -67.53 49.48
CA THR A 29 -21.07 -68.47 49.15
C THR A 29 -20.64 -69.90 49.42
N SER A 30 -19.40 -70.26 49.04
CA SER A 30 -18.83 -71.59 49.28
C SER A 30 -18.68 -71.91 50.78
N LYS A 31 -18.20 -70.94 51.57
CA LYS A 31 -18.09 -71.08 53.04
C LYS A 31 -19.46 -71.22 53.71
N ILE A 32 -20.42 -70.38 53.31
CA ILE A 32 -21.78 -70.43 53.85
C ILE A 32 -22.46 -71.76 53.50
N ASN A 33 -22.31 -72.25 52.26
CA ASN A 33 -22.86 -73.53 51.85
C ASN A 33 -22.23 -74.71 52.60
N TYR A 34 -20.92 -74.67 52.87
CA TYR A 34 -20.25 -75.69 53.68
C TYR A 34 -20.83 -75.74 55.10
N GLU A 35 -20.95 -74.59 55.76
CA GLU A 35 -21.51 -74.50 57.12
C GLU A 35 -22.99 -74.93 57.17
N LEU A 36 -23.81 -74.49 56.21
CA LEU A 36 -25.20 -74.91 56.09
C LEU A 36 -25.32 -76.43 55.88
N THR A 37 -24.38 -77.04 55.15
CA THR A 37 -24.35 -78.50 54.95
C THR A 37 -24.01 -79.24 56.25
N CYS A 38 -23.05 -78.75 57.04
CA CYS A 38 -22.74 -79.29 58.36
C CYS A 38 -23.94 -79.18 59.31
N LEU A 39 -24.57 -78.02 59.38
CA LEU A 39 -25.74 -77.77 60.23
C LEU A 39 -26.95 -78.63 59.84
N ASN A 40 -27.22 -78.76 58.53
CA ASN A 40 -28.29 -79.64 58.04
C ASN A 40 -28.04 -81.11 58.40
N ARG A 41 -26.78 -81.54 58.50
CA ARG A 41 -26.42 -82.90 58.90
C ARG A 41 -26.66 -83.17 60.39
N GLU A 42 -26.44 -82.17 61.24
CA GLU A 42 -26.61 -82.30 62.70
C GLU A 42 -28.07 -82.08 63.16
N PHE A 43 -28.79 -81.14 62.55
CA PHE A 43 -30.10 -80.70 63.03
C PHE A 43 -31.27 -80.98 62.07
N GLY A 44 -30.99 -81.51 60.87
CA GLY A 44 -31.98 -81.68 59.81
C GLY A 44 -32.30 -80.37 59.08
N PHE A 45 -33.11 -80.45 58.02
CA PHE A 45 -33.34 -79.35 57.07
C PHE A 45 -34.41 -78.33 57.51
N ASP A 46 -35.38 -78.78 58.31
CA ASP A 46 -36.58 -78.02 58.69
C ASP A 46 -36.28 -76.66 59.37
N PRO A 47 -35.30 -76.54 60.30
CA PRO A 47 -34.99 -75.28 60.97
C PRO A 47 -34.46 -74.18 60.04
N PHE A 48 -33.85 -74.57 58.92
CA PHE A 48 -33.16 -73.66 58.00
C PHE A 48 -33.96 -73.34 56.73
N SER A 49 -35.13 -73.97 56.55
CA SER A 49 -36.01 -73.83 55.38
C SER A 49 -36.38 -72.37 55.05
N ARG A 50 -36.48 -71.50 56.06
CA ARG A 50 -36.71 -70.05 55.90
C ARG A 50 -35.43 -69.21 55.83
N LEU A 51 -34.34 -69.69 56.41
CA LEU A 51 -33.06 -68.95 56.47
C LEU A 51 -32.29 -69.06 55.15
N ILE A 52 -32.27 -70.23 54.54
CA ILE A 52 -31.54 -70.48 53.29
C ILE A 52 -32.00 -69.53 52.17
N PRO A 53 -33.31 -69.35 51.90
CA PRO A 53 -33.75 -68.37 50.90
C PRO A 53 -33.29 -66.94 51.19
N LEU A 54 -33.34 -66.49 52.46
CA LEU A 54 -32.88 -65.15 52.85
C LEU A 54 -31.38 -64.97 52.62
N ILE A 55 -30.58 -66.00 52.89
CA ILE A 55 -29.14 -66.00 52.61
C ILE A 55 -28.90 -65.92 51.10
N VAL A 56 -29.62 -66.72 50.30
CA VAL A 56 -29.52 -66.70 48.84
C VAL A 56 -29.90 -65.32 48.29
N ASP A 57 -30.99 -64.71 48.77
CA ASP A 57 -31.42 -63.38 48.36
C ASP A 57 -30.39 -62.30 48.73
N ALA A 58 -29.80 -62.41 49.93
CA ALA A 58 -28.75 -61.49 50.37
C ALA A 58 -27.46 -61.64 49.54
N LEU A 59 -27.06 -62.87 49.21
CA LEU A 59 -25.92 -63.15 48.35
C LEU A 59 -26.17 -62.68 46.91
N ALA A 60 -27.37 -62.89 46.36
CA ALA A 60 -27.73 -62.38 45.04
C ALA A 60 -27.67 -60.84 45.00
N SER A 61 -28.23 -60.17 46.01
CA SER A 61 -28.14 -58.71 46.14
C SER A 61 -26.70 -58.21 46.24
N LEU A 62 -25.83 -58.98 46.89
CA LEU A 62 -24.40 -58.69 46.98
C LEU A 62 -23.69 -58.83 45.63
N VAL A 63 -24.03 -59.85 44.84
CA VAL A 63 -23.53 -60.00 43.46
C VAL A 63 -23.94 -58.80 42.60
N ASP A 64 -25.20 -58.39 42.65
CA ASP A 64 -25.69 -57.21 41.92
C ASP A 64 -24.91 -55.94 42.30
N CYS A 65 -24.59 -55.78 43.60
CA CYS A 65 -23.78 -54.67 44.08
C CYS A 65 -22.34 -54.72 43.54
N CYS A 66 -21.72 -55.91 43.46
CA CYS A 66 -20.40 -56.08 42.87
C CYS A 66 -20.39 -55.71 41.39
N GLU A 67 -21.40 -56.12 40.64
CA GLU A 67 -21.52 -55.79 39.20
C GLU A 67 -21.67 -54.27 39.00
N TYR A 68 -22.54 -53.62 39.78
CA TYR A 68 -22.69 -52.16 39.72
C TYR A 68 -21.42 -51.40 40.13
N LEU A 69 -20.68 -51.88 41.15
CA LEU A 69 -19.40 -51.30 41.54
C LEU A 69 -18.34 -51.43 40.44
N GLN A 70 -18.33 -52.56 39.71
CA GLN A 70 -17.44 -52.76 38.58
C GLN A 70 -17.77 -51.74 37.47
N GLU A 71 -19.04 -51.58 37.09
CA GLU A 71 -19.47 -50.60 36.09
C GLU A 71 -19.06 -49.17 36.48
N LEU A 72 -19.28 -48.78 37.73
CA LEU A 72 -18.85 -47.47 38.24
C LEU A 72 -17.34 -47.31 38.19
N THR A 73 -16.59 -48.37 38.50
CA THR A 73 -15.11 -48.36 38.46
C THR A 73 -14.61 -48.19 37.03
N GLU A 74 -15.21 -48.90 36.07
CA GLU A 74 -14.92 -48.75 34.64
C GLU A 74 -15.25 -47.34 34.16
N SER A 75 -16.43 -46.82 34.49
CA SER A 75 -16.83 -45.45 34.15
C SER A 75 -15.88 -44.40 34.73
N ARG A 76 -15.45 -44.58 35.98
CA ARG A 76 -14.46 -43.73 36.65
C ARG A 76 -13.12 -43.75 35.91
N ASN A 77 -12.66 -44.94 35.50
CA ASN A 77 -11.39 -45.11 34.80
C ASN A 77 -11.41 -44.46 33.40
N VAL A 78 -12.54 -44.53 32.70
CA VAL A 78 -12.75 -43.80 31.43
C VAL A 78 -12.68 -42.29 31.67
N LEU A 79 -13.40 -41.78 32.68
CA LEU A 79 -13.39 -40.35 32.98
C LEU A 79 -12.00 -39.84 33.40
N ALA A 80 -11.26 -40.63 34.19
CA ALA A 80 -9.87 -40.32 34.56
C ALA A 80 -8.93 -40.32 33.36
N LYS A 81 -9.19 -41.14 32.32
CA LYS A 81 -8.46 -41.10 31.06
C LYS A 81 -8.80 -39.84 30.26
N ASP A 82 -10.07 -39.46 30.21
CA ASP A 82 -10.53 -38.27 29.49
C ASP A 82 -10.01 -36.98 30.14
N LEU A 83 -10.01 -36.90 31.48
CA LEU A 83 -9.40 -35.80 32.23
C LEU A 83 -7.92 -35.63 31.88
N ARG A 84 -7.13 -36.71 31.94
CA ARG A 84 -5.71 -36.68 31.54
C ARG A 84 -5.50 -36.29 30.08
N CYS A 85 -6.46 -36.60 29.19
CA CYS A 85 -6.41 -36.17 27.81
C CYS A 85 -6.67 -34.66 27.68
N LEU A 86 -7.69 -34.15 28.38
CA LEU A 86 -8.05 -32.75 28.42
C LEU A 86 -6.94 -31.89 29.00
N GLU A 87 -6.30 -32.31 30.09
CA GLU A 87 -5.14 -31.62 30.69
C GLU A 87 -4.02 -31.45 29.66
N LYS A 88 -3.66 -32.52 28.95
CA LYS A 88 -2.64 -32.45 27.89
C LYS A 88 -3.03 -31.53 26.74
N GLN A 89 -4.31 -31.47 26.37
CA GLN A 89 -4.78 -30.54 25.33
C GLN A 89 -4.76 -29.11 25.82
N PHE A 90 -5.15 -28.87 27.06
CA PHE A 90 -5.10 -27.56 27.70
C PHE A 90 -3.66 -27.02 27.76
N ASP A 91 -2.69 -27.84 28.14
CA ASP A 91 -1.28 -27.44 28.17
C ASP A 91 -0.75 -27.09 26.77
N LYS A 92 -1.11 -27.89 25.76
CA LYS A 92 -0.76 -27.57 24.36
C LYS A 92 -1.36 -26.22 23.94
N GLU A 93 -2.65 -26.01 24.19
CA GLU A 93 -3.34 -24.76 23.85
C GLU A 93 -2.72 -23.56 24.58
N LYS A 94 -2.31 -23.74 25.83
CA LYS A 94 -1.63 -22.72 26.62
C LYS A 94 -0.29 -22.31 25.99
N GLU A 95 0.51 -23.27 25.51
CA GLU A 95 1.75 -22.97 24.79
C GLU A 95 1.49 -22.33 23.42
N TYR A 96 0.51 -22.82 22.67
CA TYR A 96 0.11 -22.20 21.41
C TYR A 96 -0.33 -20.74 21.59
N ARG A 97 -1.09 -20.45 22.64
CA ARG A 97 -1.50 -19.08 22.95
C ARG A 97 -0.30 -18.17 23.22
N ARG A 98 0.66 -18.61 24.04
CA ARG A 98 1.89 -17.84 24.31
C ARG A 98 2.69 -17.58 23.04
N LEU A 99 2.80 -18.58 22.16
CA LEU A 99 3.50 -18.43 20.89
C LEU A 99 2.79 -17.41 19.98
N CYS A 100 1.46 -17.47 19.90
CA CYS A 100 0.67 -16.51 19.14
C CYS A 100 0.80 -15.09 19.69
N GLU A 101 0.76 -14.91 21.01
CA GLU A 101 0.97 -13.61 21.67
C GLU A 101 2.37 -13.05 21.38
N PHE A 102 3.40 -13.88 21.46
CA PHE A 102 4.76 -13.50 21.11
C PHE A 102 4.88 -13.08 19.64
N ASN A 103 4.34 -13.87 18.72
CA ASN A 103 4.37 -13.57 17.29
C ASN A 103 3.62 -12.27 16.96
N LEU A 104 2.47 -12.03 17.61
CA LEU A 104 1.72 -10.80 17.44
C LEU A 104 2.55 -9.58 17.87
N LEU A 105 3.17 -9.63 19.05
CA LEU A 105 4.04 -8.56 19.55
C LEU A 105 5.22 -8.32 18.62
N GLN A 106 5.81 -9.37 18.06
CA GLN A 106 6.90 -9.24 17.10
C GLN A 106 6.43 -8.52 15.82
N ILE A 107 5.29 -8.92 15.26
CA ILE A 107 4.71 -8.27 14.07
C ILE A 107 4.37 -6.80 14.36
N GLU A 108 3.82 -6.49 15.53
CA GLU A 108 3.55 -5.12 15.95
C GLU A 108 4.83 -4.28 16.02
N TYR A 109 5.91 -4.84 16.57
CA TYR A 109 7.21 -4.18 16.62
C TYR A 109 7.78 -3.90 15.23
N GLU A 110 7.77 -4.90 14.35
CA GLU A 110 8.26 -4.78 12.97
C GLU A 110 7.45 -3.75 12.18
N ASN A 111 6.12 -3.75 12.30
CA ASN A 111 5.24 -2.77 11.68
C ASN A 111 5.51 -1.35 12.20
N GLU A 112 5.74 -1.20 13.51
CA GLU A 112 6.05 0.10 14.11
C GLU A 112 7.40 0.63 13.61
N GLU A 113 8.38 -0.25 13.44
CA GLU A 113 9.68 0.12 12.88
C GLU A 113 9.56 0.52 11.41
N GLU A 114 8.81 -0.23 10.61
CA GLU A 114 8.59 0.08 9.21
C GLU A 114 7.84 1.40 9.03
N ARG A 115 6.80 1.64 9.85
CA ARG A 115 6.09 2.93 9.89
C ARG A 115 7.03 4.09 10.21
N ARG A 116 7.96 3.91 11.16
CA ARG A 116 8.99 4.91 11.47
C ARG A 116 9.93 5.15 10.29
N ARG A 117 10.34 4.12 9.55
CA ARG A 117 11.18 4.26 8.34
C ARG A 117 10.44 5.00 7.23
N LEU A 118 9.21 4.59 6.92
CA LEU A 118 8.39 5.24 5.90
C LEU A 118 8.13 6.71 6.22
N ASN A 119 7.82 7.05 7.47
CA ASN A 119 7.64 8.44 7.89
C ASN A 119 8.90 9.30 7.69
N LYS A 120 10.10 8.73 7.90
CA LYS A 120 11.36 9.45 7.60
C LYS A 120 11.50 9.73 6.11
N ILE A 121 11.24 8.72 5.27
CA ILE A 121 11.31 8.87 3.80
C ILE A 121 10.31 9.92 3.32
N VAL A 122 9.07 9.89 3.81
CA VAL A 122 8.05 10.90 3.48
C VAL A 122 8.54 12.30 3.87
N HIS A 123 9.10 12.44 5.07
CA HIS A 123 9.63 13.72 5.53
C HIS A 123 10.77 14.25 4.66
N GLU A 124 11.72 13.39 4.27
CA GLU A 124 12.82 13.73 3.37
C GLU A 124 12.30 14.14 1.97
N GLN A 125 11.34 13.39 1.44
CA GLN A 125 10.70 13.72 0.16
C GLN A 125 9.96 15.06 0.22
N ASP A 126 9.25 15.35 1.31
CA ASP A 126 8.60 16.65 1.52
C ASP A 126 9.60 17.80 1.54
N GLN A 127 10.76 17.61 2.18
CA GLN A 127 11.84 18.61 2.18
C GLN A 127 12.40 18.83 0.77
N LEU A 128 12.61 17.76 0.00
CA LEU A 128 13.05 17.85 -1.39
C LEU A 128 12.02 18.57 -2.25
N ILE A 129 10.74 18.22 -2.14
CA ILE A 129 9.64 18.88 -2.87
C ILE A 129 9.60 20.37 -2.54
N ARG A 130 9.71 20.75 -1.26
CA ARG A 130 9.77 22.17 -0.85
C ARG A 130 10.96 22.87 -1.48
N THR A 131 12.14 22.24 -1.47
CA THR A 131 13.36 22.80 -2.06
C THR A 131 13.23 22.99 -3.57
N LEU A 132 12.70 21.99 -4.27
CA LEU A 132 12.45 22.05 -5.71
C LEU A 132 11.40 23.10 -6.06
N LYS A 133 10.32 23.22 -5.28
CA LYS A 133 9.32 24.29 -5.43
C LYS A 133 9.96 25.67 -5.27
N CYS A 134 10.83 25.87 -4.28
CA CYS A 134 11.55 27.13 -4.11
C CYS A 134 12.50 27.43 -5.28
N LYS A 135 13.23 26.43 -5.78
CA LYS A 135 14.12 26.60 -6.95
C LYS A 135 13.32 26.91 -8.23
N LEU A 136 12.22 26.21 -8.46
CA LEU A 136 11.33 26.45 -9.59
C LEU A 136 10.76 27.87 -9.56
N LYS A 137 10.34 28.33 -8.37
CA LYS A 137 9.87 29.70 -8.19
C LYS A 137 10.96 30.73 -8.53
N LYS A 138 12.18 30.54 -8.04
CA LYS A 138 13.31 31.43 -8.36
C LYS A 138 13.60 31.49 -9.87
N ILE A 139 13.61 30.34 -10.55
CA ILE A 139 13.84 30.28 -12.01
C ILE A 139 12.69 30.98 -12.76
N SER A 140 11.45 30.83 -12.29
CA SER A 140 10.30 31.53 -12.87
C SER A 140 10.45 33.05 -12.72
N ASP A 141 10.74 33.51 -11.50
CA ASP A 141 10.90 34.93 -11.20
C ASP A 141 12.09 35.53 -12.00
N GLU A 142 13.22 34.83 -12.09
CA GLU A 142 14.40 35.23 -12.91
C GLU A 142 14.09 35.27 -14.41
N GLY A 143 13.26 34.35 -14.90
CA GLY A 143 12.81 34.33 -16.31
C GLY A 143 11.95 35.54 -16.65
N ASP A 144 10.99 35.87 -15.78
CA ASP A 144 10.12 37.03 -15.94
C ASP A 144 10.94 38.34 -15.91
N ASP A 145 11.90 38.47 -14.98
CA ASP A 145 12.78 39.63 -14.89
C ASP A 145 13.68 39.78 -16.14
N LEU A 146 14.21 38.68 -16.68
CA LEU A 146 15.03 38.72 -17.89
C LEU A 146 14.22 39.11 -19.13
N GLU A 147 13.01 38.57 -19.27
CA GLU A 147 12.11 38.93 -20.38
C GLU A 147 11.68 40.40 -20.31
N GLU A 148 11.34 40.91 -19.12
CA GLU A 148 10.97 42.32 -18.93
C GLU A 148 12.15 43.26 -19.21
N ASN A 149 13.35 42.94 -18.71
CA ASN A 149 14.54 43.77 -18.91
C ASN A 149 15.01 43.79 -20.37
N VAL A 150 15.04 42.64 -21.06
CA VAL A 150 15.43 42.57 -22.48
C VAL A 150 14.42 43.34 -23.34
N PHE A 151 13.12 43.18 -23.07
CA PHE A 151 12.08 43.93 -23.77
C PHE A 151 12.24 45.44 -23.59
N LEU A 152 12.52 45.90 -22.36
CA LEU A 152 12.68 47.32 -22.06
C LEU A 152 13.94 47.91 -22.70
N GLU A 153 15.07 47.19 -22.67
CA GLU A 153 16.32 47.61 -23.31
C GLU A 153 16.20 47.67 -24.83
N ASP A 154 15.60 46.64 -25.46
CA ASP A 154 15.37 46.62 -26.91
C ASP A 154 14.42 47.75 -27.34
N PHE A 155 13.36 48.01 -26.56
CA PHE A 155 12.43 49.10 -26.82
C PHE A 155 13.12 50.48 -26.72
N GLN A 156 13.91 50.71 -25.67
CA GLN A 156 14.66 51.97 -25.50
C GLN A 156 15.71 52.18 -26.60
N LYS A 157 16.36 51.11 -27.06
CA LYS A 157 17.31 51.15 -28.16
C LYS A 157 16.61 51.47 -29.48
N HIS A 158 15.45 50.87 -29.72
CA HIS A 158 14.63 51.16 -30.90
C HIS A 158 14.17 52.63 -30.92
N ASP A 159 13.68 53.16 -29.80
CA ASP A 159 13.28 54.56 -29.66
C ASP A 159 14.44 55.54 -29.86
N SER A 160 15.66 55.16 -29.45
CA SER A 160 16.86 55.96 -29.65
C SER A 160 17.26 56.00 -31.13
N LEU A 161 17.20 54.85 -31.82
CA LEU A 161 17.45 54.76 -33.26
C LEU A 161 16.42 55.54 -34.08
N LEU A 162 15.14 55.53 -33.68
CA LEU A 162 14.10 56.34 -34.33
C LEU A 162 14.40 57.84 -34.19
N ARG A 163 14.79 58.29 -33.00
CA ARG A 163 15.17 59.69 -32.77
C ARG A 163 16.41 60.11 -33.58
N GLU A 164 17.40 59.24 -33.67
CA GLU A 164 18.59 59.47 -34.51
C GLU A 164 18.21 59.52 -36.00
N ASN A 165 17.34 58.62 -36.46
CA ASN A 165 16.86 58.61 -37.83
C ASN A 165 16.10 59.90 -38.18
N ASP A 166 15.21 60.36 -37.30
CA ASP A 166 14.49 61.63 -37.45
C ASP A 166 15.45 62.82 -37.52
N ALA A 167 16.52 62.81 -36.73
CA ALA A 167 17.54 63.84 -36.76
C ALA A 167 18.30 63.84 -38.10
N LEU A 168 18.73 62.66 -38.58
CA LEU A 168 19.39 62.50 -39.87
C LEU A 168 18.48 62.87 -41.05
N LEU A 169 17.18 62.57 -40.97
CA LEU A 169 16.20 62.96 -41.99
C LEU A 169 16.02 64.49 -42.03
N LYS A 170 16.01 65.16 -40.87
CA LYS A 170 15.98 66.62 -40.79
C LYS A 170 17.25 67.23 -41.38
N GLU A 171 18.42 66.70 -41.02
CA GLU A 171 19.71 67.16 -41.56
C GLU A 171 19.76 66.95 -43.08
N ARG A 172 19.36 65.77 -43.57
CA ARG A 172 19.24 65.48 -45.00
C ARG A 172 18.32 66.48 -45.69
N SER A 173 17.18 66.82 -45.09
CA SER A 173 16.24 67.79 -45.67
C SER A 173 16.84 69.19 -45.74
N GLN A 174 17.54 69.63 -44.69
CA GLN A 174 18.26 70.91 -44.67
C GLN A 174 19.39 70.97 -45.72
N LEU A 175 20.14 69.87 -45.88
CA LEU A 175 21.18 69.77 -46.90
C LEU A 175 20.58 69.83 -48.31
N LEU A 176 19.47 69.14 -48.55
CA LEU A 176 18.77 69.20 -49.84
C LEU A 176 18.21 70.58 -50.14
N GLU A 177 17.65 71.28 -49.15
CA GLU A 177 17.22 72.68 -49.30
C GLU A 177 18.41 73.59 -49.64
N ARG A 178 19.56 73.37 -49.00
CA ARG A 178 20.79 74.14 -49.25
C ARG A 178 21.37 73.88 -50.64
N ILE A 179 21.33 72.63 -51.11
CA ILE A 179 21.71 72.26 -52.48
C ILE A 179 20.76 72.93 -53.48
N ALA A 180 19.46 72.86 -53.27
CA ALA A 180 18.47 73.49 -54.13
C ALA A 180 18.65 75.02 -54.22
N GLN A 181 18.99 75.68 -53.11
CA GLN A 181 19.32 77.11 -53.09
C GLN A 181 20.57 77.42 -53.92
N LEU A 182 21.65 76.64 -53.75
CA LEU A 182 22.89 76.82 -54.54
C LEU A 182 22.68 76.58 -56.04
N GLU A 183 21.85 75.59 -56.41
CA GLU A 183 21.47 75.34 -57.80
C GLU A 183 20.60 76.48 -58.38
N SER A 184 19.83 77.16 -57.54
CA SER A 184 19.04 78.34 -57.94
C SER A 184 19.90 79.61 -58.11
N GLU A 185 21.02 79.71 -57.40
CA GLU A 185 21.99 80.82 -57.49
C GLU A 185 23.02 80.65 -58.63
N GLY A 186 23.10 79.46 -59.23
CA GLY A 186 24.03 79.11 -60.30
C GLY A 186 23.40 79.00 -61.70
N ARG A 187 22.83 80.08 -62.26
CA ARG A 187 22.56 80.18 -63.71
C ARG A 187 23.42 81.27 -64.37
N PRO A 188 24.37 80.91 -65.26
CA PRO A 188 24.86 81.78 -66.31
C PRO A 188 23.93 81.71 -67.53
N ASP A 189 23.40 82.87 -67.88
CA ASP A 189 22.64 83.15 -69.08
C ASP A 189 23.58 83.19 -70.30
N LYS A 190 23.48 82.23 -71.22
CA LYS A 190 23.93 82.38 -72.63
C LYS A 190 23.07 81.53 -73.56
N SER A 191 21.93 82.11 -73.93
CA SER A 191 21.35 81.88 -75.24
C SER A 191 22.25 82.57 -76.29
N SER A 192 22.94 81.79 -77.12
CA SER A 192 23.12 82.06 -78.55
C SER A 192 24.05 81.03 -79.20
N ILE A 193 23.47 80.27 -80.14
CA ILE A 193 24.07 79.89 -81.45
C ILE A 193 25.18 78.82 -81.30
N ILE A 194 25.07 77.58 -81.81
CA ILE A 194 24.86 77.20 -83.21
C ILE A 194 24.21 75.81 -83.27
N ASP A 195 23.09 75.75 -83.98
CA ASP A 195 22.50 74.56 -84.55
C ASP A 195 23.30 74.18 -85.81
N ARG A 196 23.91 72.99 -85.86
CA ARG A 196 24.29 72.33 -87.12
C ARG A 196 24.48 70.82 -86.92
N LYS A 197 23.43 70.09 -87.28
CA LYS A 197 23.41 68.73 -87.87
C LYS A 197 24.75 68.30 -88.50
N CYS A 198 25.21 67.10 -88.14
CA CYS A 198 25.32 65.96 -89.07
C CYS A 198 25.66 64.69 -88.26
N ARG A 199 24.75 63.71 -88.24
CA ARG A 199 24.82 62.46 -89.03
C ARG A 199 26.02 61.56 -88.67
N ASN A 200 25.66 60.34 -88.30
CA ASN A 200 26.46 59.14 -88.11
C ASN A 200 27.17 58.98 -86.76
N CYS A 201 26.53 58.23 -85.86
CA CYS A 201 27.17 57.12 -85.16
C CYS A 201 26.09 56.21 -84.54
N GLU A 202 26.08 54.94 -84.94
CA GLU A 202 25.33 53.87 -84.31
C GLU A 202 26.09 53.36 -83.08
N CYS A 203 25.48 53.49 -81.90
CA CYS A 203 25.63 52.60 -80.75
C CYS A 203 24.53 53.02 -79.76
N GLY A 204 23.67 52.18 -79.20
CA GLY A 204 23.63 50.74 -79.07
C GLY A 204 22.85 50.48 -77.77
N ASN A 205 21.77 49.72 -77.87
CA ASN A 205 20.82 49.35 -76.80
C ASN A 205 21.47 48.84 -75.50
N GLN A 206 20.78 49.08 -74.36
CA GLN A 206 20.65 48.30 -73.10
C GLN A 206 20.35 49.30 -71.96
N LEU A 207 19.29 49.28 -71.15
CA LEU A 207 18.39 48.24 -70.65
C LEU A 207 17.05 48.89 -70.21
N ALA A 208 15.95 48.41 -70.77
CA ALA A 208 14.64 48.44 -70.16
C ALA A 208 14.16 46.99 -70.08
N GLU A 209 14.49 46.28 -69.00
CA GLU A 209 13.88 44.99 -68.65
C GLU A 209 14.32 44.55 -67.24
N VAL A 210 13.65 45.06 -66.20
CA VAL A 210 13.18 44.26 -65.04
C VAL A 210 11.96 45.00 -64.48
N ALA A 211 10.82 44.81 -65.14
CA ALA A 211 9.55 44.94 -64.47
C ALA A 211 9.29 43.65 -63.67
N SER A 212 8.60 43.79 -62.55
CA SER A 212 7.63 42.80 -62.06
C SER A 212 8.19 41.52 -61.43
N SER A 213 8.40 41.53 -60.11
CA SER A 213 8.15 40.38 -59.22
C SER A 213 8.28 40.76 -57.74
N ARG A 214 7.20 41.29 -57.14
CA ARG A 214 6.70 40.97 -55.77
C ARG A 214 5.73 42.03 -55.28
N ALA A 215 4.54 42.01 -55.87
CA ALA A 215 3.32 42.35 -55.17
C ALA A 215 2.28 41.31 -55.57
N LEU A 216 1.55 40.79 -54.57
CA LEU A 216 0.33 39.97 -54.65
C LEU A 216 0.48 38.44 -54.84
N ALA A 217 0.62 37.72 -53.72
CA ALA A 217 -0.08 36.47 -53.37
C ALA A 217 0.48 35.97 -52.01
N GLY A 218 -0.29 35.63 -50.96
CA GLY A 218 -1.71 35.37 -50.90
C GLY A 218 -2.32 35.68 -49.53
N ARG A 219 -3.61 36.00 -49.58
CA ARG A 219 -4.59 35.67 -48.54
C ARG A 219 -5.02 34.22 -48.73
N ASN A 220 -5.64 33.69 -47.67
CA ASN A 220 -6.30 32.39 -47.47
C ASN A 220 -5.42 31.44 -46.65
N GLY A 221 -5.86 30.89 -45.53
CA GLY A 221 -7.19 30.91 -44.94
C GLY A 221 -7.18 30.18 -43.60
N THR A 222 -8.06 30.66 -42.75
CA THR A 222 -8.58 30.05 -41.52
C THR A 222 -9.02 28.60 -41.67
N TRP A 223 -8.49 27.68 -40.86
CA TRP A 223 -9.12 26.49 -40.25
C TRP A 223 -8.19 26.11 -39.09
N GLY A 224 -8.58 25.80 -37.86
CA GLY A 224 -9.87 25.52 -37.25
C GLY A 224 -9.55 24.96 -35.86
N ARG A 225 -10.38 25.31 -34.89
CA ARG A 225 -10.38 24.75 -33.53
C ARG A 225 -10.67 23.24 -33.57
N GLY A 226 -10.29 22.56 -32.49
CA GLY A 226 -10.74 21.22 -32.13
C GLY A 226 -9.54 20.28 -32.10
N GLY A 227 -9.15 19.66 -30.99
CA GLY A 227 -9.97 19.22 -29.87
C GLY A 227 -9.76 17.72 -29.72
N TRP A 228 -9.40 17.31 -28.50
CA TRP A 228 -9.72 16.02 -27.89
C TRP A 228 -9.18 14.72 -28.52
N LEU A 229 -8.24 14.13 -27.78
CA LEU A 229 -8.39 12.85 -27.07
C LEU A 229 -8.55 11.54 -27.88
N VAL A 230 -7.91 10.52 -27.30
CA VAL A 230 -8.20 9.07 -27.33
C VAL A 230 -7.31 8.21 -28.24
N ILE A 231 -6.29 7.62 -27.60
CA ILE A 231 -6.02 6.18 -27.43
C ILE A 231 -6.33 5.28 -28.65
N CYS A 232 -5.30 4.57 -29.10
CA CYS A 232 -5.40 3.14 -29.38
C CYS A 232 -4.03 2.47 -29.21
N ASP A 233 -4.01 1.47 -28.34
CA ASP A 233 -3.01 0.42 -28.22
C ASP A 233 -2.56 -0.16 -29.57
N ARG A 234 -1.33 -0.68 -29.59
CA ARG A 234 -1.11 -2.06 -30.03
C ARG A 234 0.27 -2.57 -29.62
N THR A 235 0.22 -3.52 -28.69
CA THR A 235 0.95 -4.81 -28.67
C THR A 235 2.45 -4.80 -28.85
#